data_AF-A0A5E4FTF0-F1
#
_entry.id   AF-A0A5E4FTF0-F1
#
_cell.length_a   1.000
_cell.length_b   1.000
_cell.length_c   1.000
_cell.angle_alpha   90.00
_cell.angle_beta   90.00
_cell.angle_gamma   90.00
#
_symmetry.space_group_name_H-M   'P 1'
#
loop_
_entity.id
_entity.type
_entity.pdbx_description
1 polymer ?
#
loop_
_entity_poly.entity_id
_entity_poly.type
_entity_poly.pdbx_seq_one_letter_code
_entity_poly.pdbx_strand_id
1 'polypeptide(L)'
;MYELDHKVSTLGKENSDLIEKLNVLENDKSLLLHRLILFEFEKSLVEHEKIVVHDKLVVENSVLQCMLFEKDIEVQNLFEMVKSLENNMVKQSESFDALQFENIRLEHELELEKEKIQGLTIGAGKIDKMLNFEKLFGDKRGLGYIDESSTPSSFETIFVKDVSTQEAPKFVHDPNLGFDSMNIVSKGKLSLPQSNFVPTCDHCGVKGHIRPSWLYVGSI
;
A
#
# COMPACT_ATOMS: atom_id res chain seq x y z
N MET A 1 99.84 -41.02 82.98
CA MET A 1 99.44 -41.95 81.91
C MET A 1 97.92 -42.13 81.89
N TYR A 2 97.29 -42.66 82.95
CA TYR A 2 95.83 -42.89 83.01
C TYR A 2 94.91 -41.70 82.66
N GLU A 3 95.26 -40.47 83.06
CA GLU A 3 94.42 -39.29 82.78
C GLU A 3 94.42 -38.88 81.30
N LEU A 4 95.53 -39.12 80.60
CA LEU A 4 95.66 -38.84 79.17
C LEU A 4 94.88 -39.87 78.35
N ASP A 5 94.98 -41.16 78.70
CA ASP A 5 94.26 -42.23 78.01
C ASP A 5 92.73 -42.09 78.17
N HIS A 6 92.27 -41.66 79.35
CA HIS A 6 90.86 -41.35 79.58
C HIS A 6 90.40 -40.17 78.71
N LYS A 7 91.15 -39.06 78.67
CA LYS A 7 90.82 -37.89 77.83
C LYS A 7 90.79 -38.23 76.33
N VAL A 8 91.73 -39.04 75.84
CA VAL A 8 91.75 -39.50 74.44
C VAL A 8 90.53 -40.38 74.13
N SER A 9 90.12 -41.25 75.05
CA SER A 9 88.91 -42.07 74.89
C SER A 9 87.63 -41.22 74.89
N THR A 10 87.54 -40.22 75.77
CA THR A 10 86.39 -39.29 75.81
C THR A 10 86.29 -38.48 74.51
N LEU A 11 87.40 -37.89 74.06
CA LEU A 11 87.46 -37.13 72.80
C LEU A 11 87.13 -38.01 71.58
N GLY A 12 87.54 -39.28 71.58
CA GLY A 12 87.21 -40.23 70.52
C GLY A 12 85.70 -40.49 70.40
N LYS A 13 84.99 -40.61 71.53
CA LYS A 13 83.53 -40.75 71.56
C LYS A 13 82.83 -39.47 71.09
N GLU A 14 83.24 -38.32 71.62
CA GLU A 14 82.69 -37.01 71.23
C GLU A 14 82.83 -36.78 69.72
N ASN A 15 83.98 -37.13 69.13
CA ASN A 15 84.21 -36.99 67.70
C ASN A 15 83.33 -37.95 66.87
N SER A 16 83.13 -39.18 67.33
CA SER A 16 82.21 -40.14 66.71
C SER A 16 80.76 -39.62 66.72
N ASP A 17 80.31 -39.09 67.85
CA ASP A 17 78.96 -38.52 68.01
C ASP A 17 78.76 -37.29 67.10
N LEU A 18 79.80 -36.46 66.93
CA LEU A 18 79.77 -35.31 66.02
C LEU A 18 79.67 -35.71 64.55
N ILE A 19 80.40 -36.75 64.14
CA ILE A 19 80.33 -37.29 62.77
C ILE A 19 78.94 -37.85 62.48
N GLU A 20 78.36 -38.60 63.41
CA GLU A 20 76.98 -39.11 63.25
C GLU A 20 75.96 -37.97 63.12
N LYS A 21 76.06 -36.94 63.97
CA LYS A 21 75.20 -35.74 63.88
C LYS A 21 75.38 -35.00 62.56
N LEU A 22 76.60 -34.88 62.04
CA LEU A 22 76.86 -34.27 60.74
C LEU A 22 76.20 -35.05 59.60
N ASN A 23 76.31 -36.39 59.60
CA ASN A 23 75.67 -37.23 58.60
C ASN A 23 74.13 -37.12 58.65
N VAL A 24 73.54 -37.08 59.85
CA VAL A 24 72.10 -36.85 60.02
C VAL A 24 71.70 -35.48 59.48
N LEU A 25 72.44 -34.42 59.83
CA LEU A 25 72.19 -33.07 59.33
C LEU A 25 72.33 -32.96 57.80
N GLU A 26 73.28 -33.67 57.19
CA GLU A 26 73.45 -33.70 55.74
C GLU A 26 72.28 -34.40 55.04
N ASN A 27 71.80 -35.51 55.61
CA ASN A 27 70.60 -36.20 55.13
C ASN A 27 69.34 -35.33 55.28
N ASP A 28 69.16 -34.67 56.43
CA ASP A 28 68.04 -33.75 56.68
C ASP A 28 68.06 -32.57 55.70
N LYS A 29 69.25 -32.00 55.45
CA LYS A 29 69.44 -30.95 54.46
C LYS A 29 69.04 -31.43 53.06
N SER A 30 69.47 -32.63 52.66
CA SER A 30 69.11 -33.22 51.36
C SER A 30 67.59 -33.44 51.24
N LEU A 31 66.96 -33.95 52.29
CA LEU A 31 65.50 -34.15 52.35
C LEU A 31 64.74 -32.83 52.25
N LEU A 32 65.17 -31.79 52.97
CA LEU A 32 64.58 -30.45 52.91
C LEU A 32 64.71 -29.83 51.53
N LEU A 33 65.85 -30.03 50.86
CA LEU A 33 66.10 -29.53 49.51
C LEU A 33 65.17 -30.21 48.50
N HIS A 34 65.00 -31.53 48.58
CA HIS A 34 64.06 -32.25 47.74
C HIS A 34 62.61 -31.79 47.97
N ARG A 35 62.21 -31.60 49.24
CA ARG A 35 60.87 -31.08 49.57
C ARG A 35 60.63 -29.69 49.00
N LEU A 36 61.64 -28.82 49.02
CA LEU A 36 61.53 -27.47 48.46
C LEU A 36 61.37 -27.50 46.93
N ILE A 37 62.06 -28.40 46.23
CA ILE A 37 61.89 -28.60 44.79
C ILE A 37 60.46 -29.07 44.47
N LEU A 38 59.94 -30.05 45.22
CA LEU A 38 58.57 -30.55 45.02
C LEU A 38 57.55 -29.45 45.24
N PHE A 39 57.71 -28.63 46.28
CA PHE A 39 56.82 -27.51 46.55
C PHE A 39 56.82 -26.47 45.42
N GLU A 40 57.99 -26.13 44.86
CA GLU A 40 58.05 -25.17 43.74
C GLU A 40 57.44 -25.78 42.46
N PHE A 41 57.60 -27.09 42.25
CA PHE A 41 56.95 -27.78 41.13
C PHE A 41 55.43 -27.81 41.28
N GLU A 42 54.89 -28.13 42.46
CA GLU A 42 53.45 -28.09 42.74
C GLU A 42 52.88 -26.69 42.52
N LYS A 43 53.57 -25.66 43.00
CA LYS A 43 53.19 -24.27 42.78
C LYS A 43 53.15 -23.91 41.30
N SER A 44 54.16 -24.34 40.52
CA SER A 44 54.20 -24.15 39.07
C SER A 44 53.03 -24.87 38.37
N LEU A 45 52.71 -26.09 38.79
CA LEU A 45 51.62 -26.88 38.24
C LEU A 45 50.26 -26.20 38.45
N VAL A 46 50.01 -25.71 39.67
CA VAL A 46 48.78 -24.96 40.00
C VAL A 46 48.67 -23.69 39.17
N GLU A 47 49.78 -22.97 38.95
CA GLU A 47 49.75 -21.75 38.14
C GLU A 47 49.48 -22.05 36.66
N HIS A 48 50.08 -23.12 36.12
CA HIS A 48 49.80 -23.57 34.76
C HIS A 48 48.32 -23.99 34.59
N GLU A 49 47.75 -24.70 35.57
CA GLU A 49 46.33 -25.07 35.55
C GLU A 49 45.40 -23.83 35.48
N LYS A 50 45.71 -22.78 36.25
CA LYS A 50 44.96 -21.53 36.18
C LYS A 50 45.03 -20.89 34.79
N ILE A 51 46.21 -20.88 34.17
CA ILE A 51 46.39 -20.32 32.82
C ILE A 51 45.54 -21.09 31.80
N VAL A 52 45.57 -22.43 31.85
CA VAL A 52 44.78 -23.27 30.94
C VAL A 52 43.27 -23.00 31.10
N VAL A 53 42.80 -22.87 32.34
CA VAL A 53 41.39 -22.54 32.61
C VAL A 53 41.05 -21.14 32.10
N HIS A 54 41.92 -20.16 32.34
CA HIS A 54 41.75 -18.80 31.86
C HIS A 54 41.65 -18.74 30.33
N ASP A 55 42.58 -19.39 29.63
CA ASP A 55 42.59 -19.40 28.17
C ASP A 55 41.34 -20.07 27.60
N LYS A 56 40.88 -21.14 28.23
CA LYS A 56 39.61 -21.78 27.87
C LYS A 56 38.43 -20.80 28.00
N LEU A 57 38.35 -20.07 29.12
CA LEU A 57 37.29 -19.09 29.36
C LEU A 57 37.35 -17.91 28.38
N VAL A 58 38.56 -17.46 28.01
CA VAL A 58 38.74 -16.40 27.00
C VAL A 58 38.19 -16.85 25.64
N VAL A 59 38.51 -18.08 25.23
CA VAL A 59 37.99 -18.66 23.98
C VAL A 59 36.47 -18.77 24.04
N GLU A 60 35.90 -19.35 25.10
CA GLU A 60 34.45 -19.46 25.27
C GLU A 60 33.75 -18.08 25.23
N ASN A 61 34.32 -17.07 25.89
CA ASN A 61 33.77 -15.72 25.90
C ASN A 61 33.82 -15.07 24.51
N SER A 62 34.93 -15.23 23.77
CA SER A 62 35.03 -14.73 22.40
C SER A 62 34.00 -15.35 21.45
N VAL A 63 33.75 -16.66 21.59
CA VAL A 63 32.71 -17.36 20.82
C VAL A 63 31.32 -16.84 21.17
N LEU A 64 31.03 -16.65 22.46
CA LEU A 64 29.77 -16.05 22.92
C LEU A 64 29.57 -14.63 22.37
N GLN A 65 30.62 -13.83 22.32
CA GLN A 65 30.58 -12.47 21.78
C GLN A 65 30.28 -12.45 20.28
N CYS A 66 30.86 -13.37 19.51
CA CYS A 66 30.52 -13.54 18.10
C CYS A 66 29.05 -13.91 17.90
N MET A 67 28.54 -14.88 18.67
CA MET A 67 27.13 -15.28 18.60
C MET A 67 26.17 -14.15 19.00
N LEU A 68 26.54 -13.35 20.00
CA LEU A 68 25.76 -12.18 20.40
C LEU A 68 25.66 -11.16 19.26
N PHE A 69 26.78 -10.88 18.59
CA PHE A 69 26.82 -9.95 17.47
C PHE A 69 25.98 -10.43 16.28
N GLU A 70 26.03 -11.73 15.95
CA GLU A 70 25.16 -12.31 14.91
C GLU A 70 23.68 -12.13 15.25
N LYS A 71 23.30 -12.32 16.52
CA LYS A 71 21.93 -12.12 16.99
C LYS A 71 21.50 -10.67 16.96
N ASP A 72 22.40 -9.72 17.27
CA ASP A 72 22.11 -8.29 17.17
C ASP A 72 21.80 -7.89 15.71
N ILE A 73 22.54 -8.43 14.73
CA ILE A 73 22.24 -8.22 13.30
C ILE A 73 20.86 -8.79 12.94
N GLU A 74 20.54 -10.00 13.41
CA GLU A 74 19.25 -10.63 13.15
C GLU A 74 18.08 -9.80 13.71
N VAL A 75 18.22 -9.29 14.94
CA VAL A 75 17.24 -8.40 15.57
C VAL A 75 17.06 -7.12 14.77
N GLN A 76 18.15 -6.51 14.30
CA GLN A 76 18.08 -5.29 13.49
C GLN A 76 17.35 -5.53 12.16
N ASN A 77 17.64 -6.64 11.48
CA ASN A 77 16.96 -7.02 10.24
C ASN A 77 15.46 -7.27 10.46
N LEU A 78 15.10 -7.96 11.55
CA LEU A 78 13.70 -8.19 11.92
C LEU A 78 12.98 -6.87 12.22
N PHE A 79 13.63 -5.94 12.92
CA PHE A 79 13.07 -4.63 13.20
C PHE A 79 12.77 -3.83 11.93
N GLU A 80 13.68 -3.83 10.96
CA GLU A 80 13.47 -3.18 9.66
C GLU A 80 12.33 -3.83 8.87
N MET A 81 12.24 -5.16 8.89
CA MET A 81 11.16 -5.90 8.25
C MET A 81 9.80 -5.56 8.86
N VAL A 82 9.69 -5.55 10.19
CA VAL A 82 8.45 -5.17 10.90
C VAL A 82 8.04 -3.75 10.53
N LYS A 83 8.97 -2.80 10.54
CA LYS A 83 8.71 -1.41 10.16
C LYS A 83 8.23 -1.30 8.70
N SER A 84 8.78 -2.10 7.79
CA SER A 84 8.32 -2.15 6.39
C SER A 84 6.88 -2.69 6.29
N LEU A 85 6.58 -3.78 7.02
CA LEU A 85 5.24 -4.37 7.06
C LEU A 85 4.20 -3.41 7.61
N GLU A 86 4.51 -2.72 8.72
CA GLU A 86 3.62 -1.70 9.31
C GLU A 86 3.27 -0.60 8.30
N ASN A 87 4.27 -0.06 7.59
CA ASN A 87 4.04 0.94 6.55
C ASN A 87 3.16 0.43 5.40
N ASN A 88 3.33 -0.83 5.00
CA ASN A 88 2.50 -1.44 3.96
C ASN A 88 1.06 -1.66 4.44
N MET A 89 0.87 -2.05 5.70
CA MET A 89 -0.47 -2.19 6.30
C MET A 89 -1.20 -0.85 6.34
N VAL A 90 -0.53 0.24 6.73
CA VAL A 90 -1.12 1.58 6.73
C VAL A 90 -1.57 1.98 5.32
N LYS A 91 -0.68 1.85 4.32
CA LYS A 91 -1.03 2.14 2.92
C LYS A 91 -2.20 1.29 2.41
N GLN A 92 -2.23 0.02 2.78
CA GLN A 92 -3.31 -0.88 2.40
C GLN A 92 -4.64 -0.48 3.05
N SER A 93 -4.61 -0.04 4.31
CA SER A 93 -5.78 0.50 5.01
C SER A 93 -6.33 1.75 4.32
N GLU A 94 -5.45 2.71 4.00
CA GLU A 94 -5.84 3.94 3.28
C GLU A 94 -6.47 3.63 1.91
N SER A 95 -5.88 2.67 1.18
CA SER A 95 -6.44 2.21 -0.09
C SER A 95 -7.80 1.52 0.09
N PHE A 96 -7.98 0.77 1.17
CA PHE A 96 -9.25 0.10 1.47
C PHE A 96 -10.35 1.12 1.79
N ASP A 97 -10.05 2.13 2.60
CA ASP A 97 -10.98 3.20 2.94
C ASP A 97 -11.40 3.99 1.70
N ALA A 98 -10.45 4.32 0.81
CA ALA A 98 -10.74 4.99 -0.46
C ALA A 98 -11.65 4.15 -1.38
N LEU A 99 -11.40 2.84 -1.49
CA LEU A 99 -12.23 1.92 -2.27
C LEU A 99 -13.62 1.75 -1.66
N GLN A 100 -13.71 1.70 -0.33
CA GLN A 100 -15.00 1.63 0.37
C GLN A 100 -15.84 2.88 0.12
N PHE A 101 -15.23 4.06 0.20
CA PHE A 101 -15.90 5.32 -0.13
C PHE A 101 -16.40 5.35 -1.58
N GLU A 102 -15.56 4.93 -2.52
CA GLU A 102 -15.92 4.89 -3.93
C GLU A 102 -17.04 3.88 -4.21
N ASN A 103 -17.05 2.74 -3.53
CA ASN A 103 -18.11 1.75 -3.66
C ASN A 103 -19.46 2.32 -3.19
N ILE A 104 -19.49 2.98 -2.03
CA ILE A 104 -20.70 3.66 -1.53
C ILE A 104 -21.17 4.73 -2.52
N ARG A 105 -20.24 5.50 -3.11
CA ARG A 105 -20.55 6.52 -4.12
C ARG A 105 -21.21 5.90 -5.35
N LEU A 106 -20.64 4.80 -5.86
CA LEU A 106 -21.14 4.10 -7.04
C LEU A 106 -22.49 3.41 -6.77
N GLU A 107 -22.69 2.84 -5.59
CA GLU A 107 -23.99 2.27 -5.19
C GLU A 107 -25.10 3.32 -5.19
N HIS A 108 -24.81 4.52 -4.67
CA HIS A 108 -25.76 5.63 -4.71
C HIS A 108 -26.03 6.14 -6.13
N GLU A 109 -24.99 6.31 -6.95
CA GLU A 109 -25.12 6.73 -8.36
C GLU A 109 -25.95 5.72 -9.17
N LEU A 110 -25.73 4.43 -8.93
CA LEU A 110 -26.49 3.35 -9.54
C LEU A 110 -27.98 3.44 -9.15
N GLU A 111 -28.29 3.71 -7.88
CA GLU A 111 -29.67 3.82 -7.42
C GLU A 111 -30.39 5.02 -8.05
N LEU A 112 -29.72 6.18 -8.13
CA LEU A 112 -30.27 7.36 -8.81
C LEU A 112 -30.58 7.09 -10.30
N GLU A 113 -29.68 6.40 -11.01
CA GLU A 113 -29.93 6.11 -12.43
C GLU A 113 -31.04 5.04 -12.61
N LYS A 114 -31.19 4.08 -11.69
CA LYS A 114 -32.34 3.16 -11.69
C LYS A 114 -33.66 3.92 -11.55
N GLU A 115 -33.76 4.85 -10.61
CA GLU A 115 -34.96 5.67 -10.40
C GLU A 115 -35.29 6.48 -11.66
N LYS A 116 -34.29 7.08 -12.29
CA LYS A 116 -34.45 7.84 -13.54
C LYS A 116 -34.92 6.97 -14.70
N ILE A 117 -34.36 5.78 -14.87
CA ILE A 117 -34.80 4.81 -15.88
C ILE A 117 -36.23 4.36 -15.61
N GLN A 118 -36.60 4.11 -14.36
CA GLN A 118 -37.97 3.75 -13.98
C GLN A 118 -38.95 4.86 -14.38
N GLY A 119 -38.61 6.13 -14.09
CA GLY A 119 -39.40 7.28 -14.51
C GLY A 119 -39.58 7.37 -16.02
N LEU A 120 -38.50 7.19 -16.79
CA LEU A 120 -38.55 7.18 -18.26
C LEU A 120 -39.41 6.03 -18.80
N THR A 121 -39.34 4.85 -18.19
CA THR A 121 -40.10 3.66 -18.59
C THR A 121 -41.60 3.88 -18.39
N ILE A 122 -42.00 4.49 -17.27
CA ILE A 122 -43.40 4.87 -17.01
C ILE A 122 -43.87 5.90 -18.06
N GLY A 123 -43.05 6.91 -18.36
CA GLY A 123 -43.33 7.91 -19.38
C GLY A 123 -43.55 7.30 -20.77
N ALA A 124 -42.65 6.40 -21.19
CA ALA A 124 -42.75 5.68 -22.46
C ALA A 124 -44.03 4.85 -22.54
N GLY A 125 -44.37 4.09 -21.49
CA GLY A 125 -45.61 3.30 -21.45
C GLY A 125 -46.88 4.15 -21.48
N LYS A 126 -46.87 5.33 -20.87
CA LYS A 126 -48.01 6.27 -20.95
C LYS A 126 -48.17 6.84 -22.35
N ILE A 127 -47.07 7.24 -23.00
CA ILE A 127 -47.08 7.74 -24.38
C ILE A 127 -47.56 6.64 -25.34
N ASP A 128 -47.05 5.41 -25.20
CA ASP A 128 -47.47 4.27 -26.03
C ASP A 128 -48.98 4.02 -25.92
N LYS A 129 -49.54 4.04 -24.70
CA LYS A 129 -50.99 3.95 -24.48
C LYS A 129 -51.77 5.09 -25.13
N MET A 130 -51.25 6.32 -25.06
CA MET A 130 -51.90 7.48 -25.68
C MET A 130 -51.88 7.41 -27.22
N LEU A 131 -50.77 6.95 -27.82
CA LEU A 131 -50.64 6.80 -29.26
C LEU A 131 -51.49 5.65 -29.83
N ASN A 132 -51.74 4.63 -29.01
CA ASN A 132 -52.60 3.49 -29.36
C ASN A 132 -54.05 3.65 -28.91
N PHE A 133 -54.42 4.79 -28.29
CA PHE A 133 -55.78 5.06 -27.87
C PHE A 133 -56.71 5.06 -29.10
N GLU A 134 -57.87 4.39 -29.00
CA GLU A 134 -58.85 4.17 -30.08
C GLU A 134 -58.39 3.32 -31.29
N LYS A 135 -57.15 2.82 -31.31
CA LYS A 135 -56.72 1.85 -32.33
C LYS A 135 -57.15 0.43 -31.98
N LEU A 136 -57.66 -0.30 -32.98
CA LEU A 136 -57.91 -1.74 -32.86
C LEU A 136 -56.58 -2.50 -32.79
N PHE A 137 -56.58 -3.64 -32.09
CA PHE A 137 -55.39 -4.49 -31.99
C PHE A 137 -54.87 -4.88 -33.39
N GLY A 138 -53.60 -4.58 -33.67
CA GLY A 138 -52.96 -4.85 -34.95
C GLY A 138 -53.14 -3.76 -36.02
N ASP A 139 -53.86 -2.68 -35.73
CA ASP A 139 -53.99 -1.55 -36.63
C ASP A 139 -52.68 -0.75 -36.70
N LYS A 140 -52.00 -0.84 -37.85
CA LYS A 140 -50.74 -0.12 -38.13
C LYS A 140 -50.94 1.20 -38.87
N ARG A 141 -52.20 1.61 -39.13
CA ARG A 141 -52.50 2.92 -39.72
C ARG A 141 -52.08 4.01 -38.73
N GLY A 142 -51.57 5.12 -39.24
CA GLY A 142 -51.04 6.20 -38.42
C GLY A 142 -50.89 7.49 -39.21
N LEU A 143 -50.47 8.57 -38.54
CA LEU A 143 -50.12 9.83 -39.19
C LEU A 143 -49.09 9.58 -40.30
N GLY A 144 -49.45 9.90 -41.55
CA GLY A 144 -48.61 9.67 -42.73
C GLY A 144 -48.71 8.27 -43.35
N TYR A 145 -49.57 7.38 -42.85
CA TYR A 145 -49.83 6.09 -43.50
C TYR A 145 -50.61 6.30 -44.80
N ILE A 146 -50.00 5.95 -45.93
CA ILE A 146 -50.61 5.94 -47.25
C ILE A 146 -50.80 4.47 -47.60
N ASP A 147 -52.07 4.04 -47.69
CA ASP A 147 -52.40 2.70 -48.19
C ASP A 147 -52.00 2.60 -49.67
N GLU A 148 -51.66 1.42 -50.17
CA GLU A 148 -51.26 1.22 -51.58
C GLU A 148 -52.39 1.62 -52.57
N SER A 149 -53.63 1.76 -52.07
CA SER A 149 -54.79 2.26 -52.80
C SER A 149 -55.19 3.71 -52.50
N SER A 150 -54.42 4.46 -51.71
CA SER A 150 -54.76 5.83 -51.31
C SER A 150 -54.36 6.83 -52.39
N THR A 151 -55.33 7.50 -53.00
CA THR A 151 -55.07 8.70 -53.83
C THR A 151 -54.56 9.84 -52.94
N PRO A 152 -53.50 10.58 -53.34
CA PRO A 152 -53.03 11.74 -52.59
C PRO A 152 -54.19 12.72 -52.35
N SER A 153 -54.39 13.13 -51.09
CA SER A 153 -55.37 14.16 -50.75
C SER A 153 -55.03 15.44 -51.52
N SER A 154 -56.01 16.00 -52.25
CA SER A 154 -55.86 17.25 -53.01
C SER A 154 -55.95 18.50 -52.14
N PHE A 155 -56.08 18.36 -50.82
CA PHE A 155 -56.15 19.48 -49.90
C PHE A 155 -54.75 19.78 -49.36
N GLU A 156 -54.27 20.99 -49.70
CA GLU A 156 -53.06 21.56 -49.14
C GLU A 156 -53.21 21.66 -47.62
N THR A 157 -52.31 21.02 -46.86
CA THR A 157 -52.24 21.19 -45.41
C THR A 157 -51.85 22.63 -45.08
N ILE A 158 -52.83 23.40 -44.63
CA ILE A 158 -52.63 24.79 -44.20
C ILE A 158 -52.06 24.77 -42.78
N PHE A 159 -50.77 25.07 -42.65
CA PHE A 159 -50.18 25.35 -41.34
C PHE A 159 -50.71 26.70 -40.84
N VAL A 160 -51.59 26.66 -39.85
CA VAL A 160 -52.08 27.88 -39.20
C VAL A 160 -50.95 28.43 -38.33
N LYS A 161 -50.49 29.65 -38.66
CA LYS A 161 -49.52 30.38 -37.85
C LYS A 161 -50.24 30.87 -36.60
N ASP A 162 -49.67 30.63 -35.41
CA ASP A 162 -50.25 31.11 -34.16
C ASP A 162 -50.57 32.60 -34.24
N VAL A 163 -51.85 32.94 -34.07
CA VAL A 163 -52.32 34.31 -33.94
C VAL A 163 -52.17 34.69 -32.48
N SER A 164 -50.94 35.04 -32.07
CA SER A 164 -50.68 35.69 -30.79
C SER A 164 -51.19 37.14 -30.82
N THR A 165 -52.51 37.30 -30.77
CA THR A 165 -53.18 38.53 -30.35
C THR A 165 -54.37 38.15 -29.49
N GLN A 166 -54.09 37.78 -28.25
CA GLN A 166 -54.99 38.06 -27.14
C GLN A 166 -54.16 38.73 -26.05
N GLU A 167 -54.59 39.95 -25.70
CA GLU A 167 -54.05 40.75 -24.62
C GLU A 167 -54.18 39.96 -23.31
N ALA A 168 -53.04 39.70 -22.66
CA ALA A 168 -53.03 39.14 -21.32
C ALA A 168 -53.68 40.14 -20.34
N PRO A 169 -54.53 39.70 -19.38
CA PRO A 169 -55.05 40.57 -18.34
C PRO A 169 -53.88 41.06 -17.46
N LYS A 170 -53.78 42.37 -17.30
CA LYS A 170 -52.82 43.03 -16.41
C LYS A 170 -53.10 42.60 -14.97
N PHE A 171 -52.20 41.82 -14.37
CA PHE A 171 -52.04 41.77 -12.92
C PHE A 171 -50.64 42.23 -12.54
N VAL A 172 -50.64 42.97 -11.43
CA VAL A 172 -49.66 43.93 -10.92
C VAL A 172 -48.31 43.30 -10.56
N HIS A 173 -47.22 44.03 -10.81
CA HIS A 173 -45.85 43.77 -10.36
C HIS A 173 -45.74 43.70 -8.82
N ASP A 174 -44.98 42.74 -8.25
CA ASP A 174 -43.64 42.97 -7.64
C ASP A 174 -43.00 41.62 -7.18
N PRO A 175 -41.70 41.53 -6.80
CA PRO A 175 -40.70 40.82 -7.59
C PRO A 175 -39.90 39.75 -6.80
N ASN A 176 -38.91 39.14 -7.46
CA ASN A 176 -37.87 38.21 -6.97
C ASN A 176 -38.09 36.71 -7.19
N LEU A 177 -38.17 36.30 -8.45
CA LEU A 177 -37.39 35.16 -8.95
C LEU A 177 -36.73 35.59 -10.26
N GLY A 178 -35.45 35.96 -10.17
CA GLY A 178 -34.63 36.37 -11.30
C GLY A 178 -34.40 35.19 -12.24
N PHE A 179 -34.95 35.28 -13.44
CA PHE A 179 -34.37 34.66 -14.63
C PHE A 179 -34.22 35.77 -15.65
N ASP A 180 -32.97 36.16 -15.88
CA ASP A 180 -32.62 37.26 -16.77
C ASP A 180 -33.07 36.97 -18.21
N SER A 181 -33.80 37.94 -18.75
CA SER A 181 -34.29 38.00 -20.12
C SER A 181 -33.17 38.43 -21.07
N MET A 182 -32.96 37.70 -22.16
CA MET A 182 -32.37 38.30 -23.37
C MET A 182 -33.48 38.95 -24.21
N ASN A 183 -33.41 40.27 -24.30
CA ASN A 183 -34.19 41.14 -25.18
C ASN A 183 -34.05 40.73 -26.66
N ILE A 184 -35.17 40.57 -27.37
CA ILE A 184 -35.22 40.71 -28.83
C ILE A 184 -36.27 41.75 -29.19
N VAL A 185 -35.81 42.99 -29.33
CA VAL A 185 -36.55 44.05 -30.02
C VAL A 185 -36.47 43.78 -31.52
N SER A 186 -37.64 43.69 -32.13
CA SER A 186 -37.84 43.54 -33.56
C SER A 186 -37.43 44.81 -34.32
N LYS A 187 -36.69 44.65 -35.43
CA LYS A 187 -36.85 45.40 -36.69
C LYS A 187 -35.79 44.98 -37.70
N GLY A 188 -36.23 44.46 -38.85
CA GLY A 188 -35.40 44.21 -40.02
C GLY A 188 -35.51 42.77 -40.50
N LYS A 189 -35.70 42.61 -41.82
CA LYS A 189 -35.71 41.33 -42.54
C LYS A 189 -34.65 40.36 -41.99
N LEU A 190 -35.06 39.27 -41.36
CA LEU A 190 -34.17 38.13 -41.14
C LEU A 190 -34.09 37.37 -42.46
N SER A 191 -33.23 37.85 -43.36
CA SER A 191 -32.47 36.93 -44.17
C SER A 191 -31.85 35.93 -43.19
N LEU A 192 -32.15 34.63 -43.34
CA LEU A 192 -31.32 33.60 -42.72
C LEU A 192 -29.86 34.03 -42.95
N PRO A 193 -29.01 34.07 -41.91
CA PRO A 193 -27.59 33.99 -42.20
C PRO A 193 -27.46 32.69 -42.96
N GLN A 194 -27.11 32.74 -44.25
CA GLN A 194 -26.42 31.62 -44.86
C GLN A 194 -25.09 31.52 -44.11
N SER A 195 -25.14 30.95 -42.91
CA SER A 195 -23.96 30.52 -42.22
C SER A 195 -23.43 29.40 -43.08
N ASN A 196 -22.29 29.64 -43.73
CA ASN A 196 -21.50 28.59 -44.37
C ASN A 196 -20.94 27.67 -43.28
N PHE A 197 -21.84 26.97 -42.58
CA PHE A 197 -21.48 26.05 -41.52
C PHE A 197 -20.82 24.85 -42.18
N VAL A 198 -19.49 24.85 -42.14
CA VAL A 198 -18.69 23.71 -42.56
C VAL A 198 -18.39 22.90 -41.31
N PRO A 199 -19.04 21.74 -41.13
CA PRO A 199 -18.81 20.91 -39.96
C PRO A 199 -17.34 20.46 -39.91
N THR A 200 -16.81 20.31 -38.70
CA THR A 200 -15.47 19.78 -38.47
C THR A 200 -15.58 18.45 -37.75
N CYS A 201 -14.79 17.46 -38.17
CA CYS A 201 -14.80 16.12 -37.59
C CYS A 201 -14.11 16.12 -36.23
N ASP A 202 -14.80 15.64 -35.20
CA ASP A 202 -14.26 15.55 -33.84
C ASP A 202 -13.11 14.52 -33.72
N HIS A 203 -12.99 13.62 -34.70
CA HIS A 203 -11.99 12.56 -34.68
C HIS A 203 -10.74 12.85 -35.52
N CYS A 204 -10.84 13.64 -36.60
CA CYS A 204 -9.68 13.95 -37.47
C CYS A 204 -9.46 15.44 -37.75
N GLY A 205 -10.33 16.33 -37.27
CA GLY A 205 -10.20 17.78 -37.42
C GLY A 205 -10.41 18.32 -38.84
N VAL A 206 -10.77 17.47 -39.81
CA VAL A 206 -11.00 17.88 -41.21
C VAL A 206 -12.37 18.54 -41.35
N LYS A 207 -12.41 19.66 -42.08
CA LYS A 207 -13.64 20.38 -42.44
C LYS A 207 -14.41 19.62 -43.54
N GLY A 208 -15.73 19.55 -43.42
CA GLY A 208 -16.64 18.96 -44.41
C GLY A 208 -17.36 17.69 -43.98
N HIS A 209 -17.03 17.11 -42.81
CA HIS A 209 -17.74 15.96 -42.25
C HIS A 209 -17.74 15.98 -40.72
N ILE A 210 -18.73 15.35 -40.10
CA ILE A 210 -18.85 15.24 -38.64
C ILE A 210 -18.35 13.86 -38.15
N ARG A 211 -18.31 12.84 -39.01
CA ARG A 211 -17.98 11.45 -38.64
C ARG A 211 -16.79 10.88 -39.43
N PRO A 212 -15.96 10.01 -38.84
CA PRO A 212 -14.78 9.43 -39.49
C PRO A 212 -15.11 8.72 -40.82
N SER A 213 -14.28 8.96 -41.84
CA SER A 213 -14.52 8.54 -43.23
C SER A 213 -14.51 7.02 -43.47
N TRP A 214 -14.19 6.18 -42.49
CA TRP A 214 -14.13 4.71 -42.65
C TRP A 214 -15.52 4.07 -42.83
N LEU A 215 -16.61 4.82 -42.61
CA LEU A 215 -17.99 4.36 -42.86
C LEU A 215 -18.47 4.61 -44.30
N TYR A 216 -17.66 5.27 -45.14
CA TYR A 216 -17.94 5.49 -46.57
C TYR A 216 -16.95 4.73 -47.45
N VAL A 217 -16.85 3.41 -47.26
CA VAL A 217 -16.34 2.51 -48.29
C VAL A 217 -17.49 1.63 -48.72
N GLY A 218 -18.29 2.13 -49.65
CA GLY A 218 -19.44 1.40 -50.15
C GLY A 218 -20.45 2.27 -50.88
N SER A 219 -20.04 2.89 -51.99
CA SER A 219 -20.93 3.28 -53.09
C SER A 219 -20.09 3.65 -54.33
N ILE A 220 -20.01 2.66 -55.23
CA ILE A 220 -19.82 2.71 -56.70
C ILE A 220 -18.68 3.58 -57.24
#